data_AF-A0A3L7RR95-F1
#
_entry.id   AF-A0A3L7RR95-F1
#
_cell.length_a   1.000
_cell.length_b   1.000
_cell.length_c   1.000
_cell.angle_alpha   90.00
_cell.angle_beta   90.00
_cell.angle_gamma   90.00
#
_symmetry.space_group_name_H-M   'P 1'
#
loop_
_entity.id
_entity.type
_entity.pdbx_description
1 polymer ?
#
loop_
_entity_poly.entity_id
_entity_poly.type
_entity_poly.pdbx_seq_one_letter_code
_entity_poly.pdbx_strand_id
1 'polypeptide(L)'
;MPPDDFPLSPRQAEVSPGSGSGRRRWVARLVVLAWGTLMIVPPLYLVANRTAWLASLEAPAAQENWEEFRSAMRAESGAEGPVGPVLRKVPKSVEPPIRVWLRDYLPLAIIAWVVLAGTLGGFLGMMIVGASGGREPKKDRLDEGG
;
A
#
# COMPACT_ATOMS: atom_id res chain seq x y z
N MET A 1 -58.84 24.25 45.25
CA MET A 1 -57.37 24.27 45.28
C MET A 1 -56.90 22.88 44.87
N PRO A 2 -56.62 22.63 43.58
CA PRO A 2 -56.05 21.37 43.12
C PRO A 2 -54.52 21.39 43.31
N PRO A 3 -53.87 20.26 43.67
CA PRO A 3 -52.42 20.18 43.66
C PRO A 3 -51.92 19.84 42.24
N ASP A 4 -51.22 20.81 41.69
CA ASP A 4 -50.13 20.77 40.69
C ASP A 4 -49.85 19.44 39.98
N ASP A 5 -50.24 19.42 38.70
CA ASP A 5 -49.62 18.62 37.66
C ASP A 5 -48.11 18.89 37.62
N PHE A 6 -47.30 17.95 38.09
CA PHE A 6 -45.87 17.96 37.82
C PHE A 6 -45.64 17.47 36.39
N PRO A 7 -45.21 18.31 35.43
CA PRO A 7 -44.79 17.82 34.13
C PRO A 7 -43.55 16.95 34.31
N LEU A 8 -43.64 15.69 33.88
CA LEU A 8 -42.51 14.78 33.71
C LEU A 8 -41.38 15.53 32.98
N SER A 9 -40.24 15.66 33.64
CA SER A 9 -39.07 16.37 33.11
C SER A 9 -38.66 15.76 31.75
N PRO A 10 -38.63 16.52 30.64
CA PRO A 10 -38.20 16.01 29.33
C PRO A 10 -36.70 15.70 29.24
N ARG A 11 -35.92 15.83 30.33
CA ARG A 11 -34.46 15.73 30.31
C ARG A 11 -33.88 14.32 30.19
N GLN A 12 -34.71 13.29 30.01
CA GLN A 12 -34.26 11.89 29.91
C GLN A 12 -34.34 11.31 28.49
N ALA A 13 -34.93 12.03 27.53
CA ALA A 13 -34.97 11.61 26.14
C ALA A 13 -33.87 12.32 25.35
N GLU A 14 -32.70 11.68 25.28
CA GLU A 14 -31.68 11.75 24.22
C GLU A 14 -30.27 11.57 24.81
N VAL A 15 -30.07 10.47 25.53
CA VAL A 15 -28.75 9.83 25.47
C VAL A 15 -28.68 9.16 24.10
N SER A 16 -28.28 9.90 23.07
CA SER A 16 -28.05 9.38 21.73
C SER A 16 -27.01 8.25 21.84
N PRO A 17 -27.40 6.98 21.63
CA PRO A 17 -26.50 5.87 21.90
C PRO A 17 -25.49 5.76 20.75
N GLY A 18 -24.21 5.89 21.06
CA GLY A 18 -23.18 5.10 20.39
C GLY A 18 -22.67 5.54 19.02
N SER A 19 -22.68 6.84 18.68
CA SER A 19 -22.02 7.35 17.45
C SER A 19 -20.53 6.95 17.32
N GLY A 20 -19.83 6.83 18.45
CA GLY A 20 -18.39 6.49 18.47
C GLY A 20 -18.05 5.05 18.08
N SER A 21 -18.86 4.07 18.49
CA SER A 21 -18.59 2.65 18.22
C SER A 21 -18.93 2.26 16.78
N GLY A 22 -20.00 2.84 16.21
CA GLY A 22 -20.38 2.67 14.81
C GLY A 22 -19.30 3.20 13.87
N ARG A 23 -18.83 4.43 14.10
CA ARG A 23 -17.81 5.07 13.27
C ARG A 23 -16.51 4.26 13.22
N ARG A 24 -16.00 3.82 14.37
CA ARG A 24 -14.79 2.98 14.44
C ARG A 24 -14.94 1.67 13.67
N ARG A 25 -16.10 1.01 13.75
CA ARG A 25 -16.37 -0.23 13.00
C ARG A 25 -16.38 0.00 11.49
N TRP A 26 -16.97 1.11 11.04
CA TRP A 26 -16.97 1.49 9.63
C TRP A 26 -15.57 1.83 9.12
N VAL A 27 -14.82 2.64 9.86
CA VAL A 27 -13.42 2.97 9.53
C VAL A 27 -12.56 1.70 9.46
N ALA A 28 -12.68 0.80 10.43
CA ALA A 28 -11.95 -0.47 10.41
C ALA A 28 -12.29 -1.32 9.18
N ARG A 29 -13.57 -1.41 8.79
CA ARG A 29 -13.98 -2.13 7.58
C ARG A 29 -13.39 -1.52 6.32
N LEU A 30 -13.44 -0.19 6.17
CA LEU A 30 -12.87 0.49 5.02
C LEU A 30 -11.35 0.29 4.93
N VAL A 31 -10.65 0.38 6.06
CA VAL A 31 -9.21 0.12 6.14
C VAL A 31 -8.90 -1.32 5.72
N VAL A 32 -9.64 -2.31 6.21
CA VAL A 32 -9.45 -3.72 5.85
C VAL A 32 -9.73 -3.97 4.36
N LEU A 33 -10.81 -3.40 3.81
CA LEU A 33 -11.14 -3.54 2.40
C LEU A 33 -10.09 -2.89 1.50
N ALA A 34 -9.67 -1.66 1.82
CA ALA A 34 -8.62 -0.95 1.10
C ALA A 34 -7.29 -1.71 1.17
N TRP A 35 -6.91 -2.19 2.35
CA TRP A 35 -5.69 -2.96 2.56
C TRP A 35 -5.72 -4.31 1.82
N GLY A 36 -6.83 -5.03 1.90
CA GLY A 36 -7.01 -6.29 1.16
C GLY A 36 -6.93 -6.08 -0.36
N THR A 37 -7.53 -5.00 -0.85
CA THR A 37 -7.43 -4.61 -2.27
C THR A 37 -5.98 -4.32 -2.65
N LEU A 38 -5.25 -3.54 -1.84
CA LEU A 38 -3.84 -3.22 -2.06
C LEU A 38 -2.93 -4.46 -2.01
N MET A 39 -3.26 -5.45 -1.18
CA MET A 39 -2.53 -6.72 -1.09
C MET A 39 -2.73 -7.59 -2.33
N ILE A 40 -3.96 -7.63 -2.87
CA ILE A 40 -4.36 -8.61 -3.87
C ILE A 40 -4.20 -8.08 -5.30
N VAL A 41 -4.61 -6.83 -5.56
CA VAL A 41 -4.70 -6.30 -6.92
C VAL A 41 -3.34 -6.22 -7.63
N PRO A 42 -2.26 -5.66 -7.03
CA PRO A 42 -0.99 -5.54 -7.73
C PRO A 42 -0.34 -6.88 -8.08
N PRO A 43 -0.25 -7.89 -7.17
CA PRO A 43 0.25 -9.22 -7.53
C PRO A 43 -0.59 -9.90 -8.61
N LEU A 44 -1.93 -9.82 -8.52
CA LEU A 44 -2.80 -10.41 -9.54
C LEU A 44 -2.62 -9.75 -10.90
N TYR A 45 -2.55 -8.41 -10.93
CA TYR A 45 -2.30 -7.66 -12.15
C TYR A 45 -0.97 -8.04 -12.79
N LEU A 46 0.08 -8.18 -11.97
CA LEU A 46 1.40 -8.59 -12.42
C LEU A 46 1.40 -10.01 -13.01
N VAL A 47 0.76 -10.97 -12.34
CA VAL A 47 0.68 -12.36 -12.80
C VAL A 47 -0.18 -12.48 -14.07
N ALA A 48 -1.32 -11.79 -14.12
CA ALA A 48 -2.24 -11.85 -15.25
C ALA A 48 -1.61 -11.28 -16.54
N ASN A 49 -0.82 -10.21 -16.44
CA ASN A 49 -0.18 -9.58 -17.59
C ASN A 49 1.22 -10.14 -17.89
N ARG A 50 1.76 -11.01 -17.03
CA ARG A 50 3.13 -11.53 -17.14
C ARG A 50 3.41 -12.13 -18.52
N THR A 51 2.49 -12.96 -19.03
CA THR A 51 2.68 -13.67 -20.29
C THR A 51 2.67 -12.72 -21.49
N ALA A 52 1.76 -11.74 -21.50
CA ALA A 52 1.70 -10.72 -22.53
C ALA A 52 2.97 -9.86 -22.54
N TRP A 53 3.45 -9.46 -21.36
CA TRP A 53 4.69 -8.69 -21.24
C TRP A 53 5.92 -9.52 -21.64
N LEU A 54 6.01 -10.77 -21.20
CA LEU A 54 7.09 -11.66 -21.65
C LEU A 54 7.07 -11.86 -23.16
N ALA A 55 5.90 -12.09 -23.77
CA ALA A 55 5.78 -12.21 -25.22
C ALA A 55 6.23 -10.94 -25.96
N SER A 56 5.91 -9.76 -25.42
CA SER A 56 6.40 -8.49 -25.99
C SER A 56 7.92 -8.32 -25.88
N LEU A 57 8.53 -8.87 -24.82
CA LEU A 57 9.97 -8.85 -24.59
C LEU A 57 10.73 -9.94 -25.35
N GLU A 58 10.01 -10.94 -25.87
CA GLU A 58 10.54 -12.00 -26.74
C GLU A 58 10.51 -11.63 -28.22
N ALA A 59 9.85 -10.52 -28.58
CA ALA A 59 9.82 -10.03 -29.95
C ALA A 59 11.24 -9.70 -30.45
N PRO A 60 11.58 -10.03 -31.71
CA PRO A 60 12.90 -9.71 -32.29
C PRO A 60 13.28 -8.23 -32.15
N ALA A 61 12.30 -7.33 -32.31
CA ALA A 61 12.48 -5.89 -32.14
C ALA A 61 12.96 -5.50 -30.72
N ALA A 62 12.54 -6.22 -29.67
CA ALA A 62 12.99 -5.95 -28.30
C ALA A 62 14.47 -6.34 -28.11
N GLN A 63 14.92 -7.39 -28.80
CA GLN A 63 16.32 -7.81 -28.80
C GLN A 63 17.20 -6.86 -29.63
N GLU A 64 16.70 -6.39 -30.77
CA GLU A 64 17.37 -5.38 -31.60
C GLU A 64 17.57 -4.06 -30.85
N ASN A 65 16.50 -3.54 -30.23
CA ASN A 65 16.57 -2.34 -29.37
C ASN A 65 17.56 -2.52 -28.21
N TRP A 66 17.65 -3.73 -27.65
CA TRP A 66 18.60 -4.05 -26.58
C TRP A 66 20.05 -4.08 -27.07
N GLU A 67 20.31 -4.65 -28.26
CA GLU A 67 21.64 -4.63 -28.85
C GLU A 67 22.06 -3.22 -29.27
N GLU A 68 21.13 -2.42 -29.82
CA GLU A 68 21.38 -1.01 -30.16
C GLU A 68 21.79 -0.22 -28.91
N PHE A 69 21.05 -0.36 -27.80
CA PHE A 69 21.41 0.24 -26.52
C PHE A 69 22.78 -0.22 -26.02
N ARG A 70 23.11 -1.51 -26.13
CA ARG A 70 24.45 -2.01 -25.76
C ARG A 70 25.54 -1.48 -26.69
N SER A 71 25.27 -1.34 -27.98
CA SER A 71 26.18 -0.76 -28.96
C SER A 71 26.48 0.71 -28.65
N ALA A 72 25.45 1.52 -28.38
CA ALA A 72 25.58 2.90 -27.96
C ALA A 72 26.40 3.04 -26.67
N MET A 73 26.11 2.20 -25.65
CA MET A 73 26.90 2.21 -24.42
C MET A 73 28.34 1.73 -24.61
N ARG A 74 28.62 0.81 -25.56
CA ARG A 74 30.00 0.44 -25.92
C ARG A 74 30.75 1.63 -26.52
N ALA A 75 30.12 2.34 -27.46
CA ALA A 75 30.68 3.53 -28.10
C ALA A 75 30.98 4.65 -27.09
N GLU A 76 30.09 4.86 -26.11
CA GLU A 76 30.29 5.84 -25.02
C GLU A 76 31.32 5.40 -23.96
N SER A 77 31.52 4.09 -23.77
CA SER A 77 32.40 3.54 -22.73
C SER A 77 33.90 3.51 -23.08
N GLY A 78 34.29 4.07 -24.24
CA GLY A 78 35.70 4.25 -24.60
C GLY A 78 36.41 3.00 -25.09
N ALA A 79 35.70 2.01 -25.63
CA ALA A 79 36.34 0.90 -26.34
C ALA A 79 37.00 1.34 -27.68
N GLU A 80 36.60 2.51 -28.23
CA GLU A 80 37.14 3.09 -29.47
C GLU A 80 37.48 4.60 -29.38
N GLY A 81 37.45 5.22 -28.19
CA GLY A 81 37.68 6.67 -28.03
C GLY A 81 38.33 7.06 -26.68
N PRO A 82 38.87 8.30 -26.54
CA PRO A 82 39.74 8.69 -25.42
C PRO A 82 39.05 8.53 -24.07
N VAL A 83 39.74 7.86 -23.15
CA VAL A 83 39.24 7.41 -21.85
C VAL A 83 38.74 8.58 -21.00
N GLY A 84 37.42 8.76 -20.93
CA GLY A 84 36.78 9.68 -19.99
C GLY A 84 36.74 9.11 -18.55
N PRO A 85 36.52 9.94 -17.51
CA PRO A 85 36.73 9.57 -16.10
C PRO A 85 35.80 8.47 -15.52
N VAL A 86 34.79 8.02 -16.28
CA VAL A 86 33.84 7.00 -15.83
C VAL A 86 33.70 5.92 -16.90
N LEU A 87 34.42 4.82 -16.72
CA LEU A 87 34.20 3.58 -17.46
C LEU A 87 32.81 3.04 -17.12
N ARG A 88 31.82 3.31 -17.98
CA ARG A 88 30.50 2.67 -17.87
C ARG A 88 30.65 1.18 -18.21
N LYS A 89 30.31 0.31 -17.25
CA LYS A 89 30.34 -1.14 -17.49
C LYS A 89 29.26 -1.51 -18.50
N VAL A 90 29.70 -2.03 -19.65
CA VAL A 90 28.80 -2.61 -20.64
C VAL A 90 28.09 -3.81 -20.00
N PRO A 91 26.74 -3.88 -20.06
CA PRO A 91 25.98 -5.01 -19.54
C PRO A 91 26.43 -6.32 -20.21
N LYS A 92 26.86 -7.30 -19.40
CA LYS A 92 27.31 -8.62 -19.89
C LYS A 92 26.15 -9.57 -20.25
N SER A 93 24.91 -9.22 -19.92
CA SER A 93 23.75 -10.09 -20.17
C SER A 93 23.36 -10.10 -21.65
N VAL A 94 23.27 -11.30 -22.21
CA VAL A 94 22.80 -11.56 -23.58
C VAL A 94 21.29 -11.25 -23.71
N GLU A 95 20.55 -11.41 -22.61
CA GLU A 95 19.10 -11.13 -22.54
C GLU A 95 18.79 -9.79 -21.84
N PRO A 96 17.66 -9.14 -22.20
CA PRO A 96 17.20 -7.95 -21.51
C PRO A 96 16.96 -8.23 -20.02
N PRO A 97 17.47 -7.41 -19.09
CA PRO A 97 17.39 -7.69 -17.65
C PRO A 97 15.95 -7.75 -17.14
N ILE A 98 15.03 -6.99 -17.75
CA ILE A 98 13.61 -7.00 -17.40
C ILE A 98 12.94 -8.35 -17.71
N ARG A 99 13.42 -9.05 -18.73
CA ARG A 99 12.95 -10.41 -19.09
C ARG A 99 13.35 -11.41 -18.01
N VAL A 100 14.61 -11.37 -17.57
CA VAL A 100 15.12 -12.22 -16.49
C VAL A 100 14.36 -11.94 -15.18
N TRP A 101 14.11 -10.67 -14.88
CA TRP A 101 13.36 -10.27 -13.69
C TRP A 101 11.92 -10.81 -13.68
N LEU A 102 11.18 -10.65 -14.78
CA LEU A 102 9.81 -11.16 -14.93
C LEU A 102 9.75 -12.69 -14.94
N ARG A 103 10.80 -13.36 -15.44
CA ARG A 103 10.85 -14.83 -15.50
C ARG A 103 11.16 -15.43 -14.13
N ASP A 104 12.26 -15.00 -13.52
CA ASP A 104 12.92 -15.71 -12.42
C ASP A 104 12.70 -15.06 -11.04
N TYR A 105 12.41 -13.74 -10.99
CA TYR A 105 12.32 -12.97 -9.74
C TYR A 105 10.90 -12.50 -9.38
N LEU A 106 9.90 -12.87 -10.17
CA LEU A 106 8.50 -12.53 -9.89
C LEU A 106 7.99 -13.03 -8.52
N PRO A 107 8.30 -14.28 -8.07
CA PRO A 107 7.94 -14.71 -6.72
C PRO A 107 8.59 -13.85 -5.63
N LEU A 108 9.85 -13.45 -5.84
CA LEU A 108 10.57 -12.60 -4.89
C LEU A 108 9.93 -11.20 -4.80
N ALA A 109 9.49 -10.64 -5.93
CA ALA A 109 8.78 -9.37 -5.96
C ALA A 109 7.44 -9.44 -5.21
N ILE A 110 6.69 -10.54 -5.37
CA ILE A 110 5.42 -10.75 -4.64
C ILE A 110 5.68 -10.88 -3.13
N ILE A 111 6.68 -11.66 -2.72
CA ILE A 111 7.03 -11.81 -1.31
C ILE A 111 7.44 -10.46 -0.71
N ALA A 112 8.31 -9.71 -1.39
CA ALA A 112 8.74 -8.39 -0.95
C ALA A 112 7.54 -7.43 -0.82
N TRP A 113 6.62 -7.44 -1.78
CA TRP A 113 5.38 -6.66 -1.73
C TRP A 113 4.52 -7.01 -0.52
N VAL A 114 4.25 -8.30 -0.30
CA VAL A 114 3.44 -8.79 0.82
C VAL A 114 4.08 -8.41 2.16
N VAL A 115 5.39 -8.56 2.30
CA VAL A 115 6.09 -8.17 3.54
C VAL A 115 6.02 -6.66 3.75
N LEU A 116 6.34 -5.87 2.74
CA LEU A 116 6.40 -4.41 2.86
C LEU A 116 5.01 -3.82 3.13
N ALA A 117 4.05 -4.10 2.24
CA ALA A 117 2.71 -3.53 2.37
C ALA A 117 1.90 -4.21 3.49
N GLY A 118 2.24 -5.44 3.89
CA GLY A 118 1.67 -6.10 5.06
C GLY A 118 2.10 -5.43 6.36
N THR A 119 3.42 -5.23 6.55
CA THR A 119 3.94 -4.57 7.75
C THR A 119 3.51 -3.11 7.85
N LEU A 120 3.67 -2.35 6.76
CA LEU A 120 3.30 -0.94 6.72
C LEU A 120 1.78 -0.75 6.82
N GLY A 121 1.01 -1.53 6.07
CA GLY A 121 -0.45 -1.46 6.08
C GLY A 121 -1.05 -1.88 7.42
N GLY A 122 -0.50 -2.91 8.06
CA GLY A 122 -0.92 -3.34 9.40
C GLY A 122 -0.66 -2.26 10.45
N PHE A 123 0.54 -1.68 10.47
CA PHE A 123 0.89 -0.60 11.39
C PHE A 123 0.01 0.64 11.17
N LEU A 124 -0.11 1.10 9.92
CA LEU A 124 -0.91 2.28 9.58
C LEU A 124 -2.40 2.06 9.86
N GLY A 125 -2.92 0.87 9.55
CA GLY A 125 -4.30 0.50 9.84
C GLY A 125 -4.60 0.51 11.33
N MET A 126 -3.69 -0.01 12.16
CA MET A 126 -3.81 0.05 13.62
C MET A 126 -3.84 1.50 14.12
N MET A 127 -2.99 2.38 13.58
CA MET A 127 -2.99 3.81 13.93
C MET A 127 -4.31 4.50 13.55
N ILE A 128 -4.81 4.28 12.33
CA ILE A 128 -6.05 4.91 11.84
C ILE A 128 -7.24 4.45 12.69
N VAL A 129 -7.36 3.14 12.93
CA VAL A 129 -8.45 2.59 13.74
C VAL A 129 -8.33 3.05 15.19
N GLY A 130 -7.12 3.12 15.74
CA GLY A 130 -6.85 3.64 17.08
C GLY A 130 -7.24 5.11 17.24
N ALA A 131 -6.84 5.97 16.30
CA ALA A 131 -7.15 7.40 16.30
C ALA A 131 -8.66 7.69 16.13
N SER A 132 -9.40 6.77 15.50
CA SER A 132 -10.86 6.90 15.32
C SER A 132 -11.68 6.59 16.57
N GLY A 133 -11.08 6.02 17.63
CA GLY A 133 -11.72 5.79 18.92
C GLY A 133 -11.55 7.00 19.84
N GLY A 134 -12.60 7.78 20.03
CA GLY A 134 -12.59 8.87 21.02
C GLY A 134 -12.33 8.34 22.42
N ARG A 135 -11.41 8.98 23.17
CA ARG A 135 -11.23 8.73 24.61
C ARG A 135 -12.49 9.21 25.32
N GLU A 136 -13.26 8.29 25.93
CA GLU A 136 -14.29 8.70 26.88
C GLU A 136 -13.62 9.43 28.05
N PRO A 137 -14.04 10.65 28.40
CA PRO A 137 -13.56 11.30 29.61
C PRO A 137 -14.00 10.42 30.79
N LYS A 138 -13.03 9.84 31.48
CA LYS A 138 -13.25 9.17 32.76
C LYS A 138 -13.91 10.20 33.66
N LYS A 139 -15.21 10.01 33.94
CA LYS A 139 -15.97 10.85 34.86
C LYS A 139 -15.44 10.53 36.25
N ASP A 140 -14.34 11.17 36.62
CA ASP A 140 -13.78 11.06 37.95
C ASP A 140 -14.86 11.56 38.92
N ARG A 141 -15.39 10.57 39.64
CA ARG A 141 -16.44 10.66 40.63
C ARG A 141 -15.97 11.56 41.76
N LEU A 142 -16.17 12.86 41.61
CA LEU A 142 -16.16 13.82 42.70
C LEU A 142 -17.52 13.77 43.40
N ASP A 143 -17.85 12.62 43.99
CA ASP A 143 -19.08 12.41 44.77
C ASP A 143 -18.76 12.02 46.23
N GLU A 144 -17.60 12.41 46.78
CA GLU A 144 -17.34 12.24 48.23
C GLU A 144 -16.86 13.55 48.84
N GLY A 145 -17.82 14.44 49.09
CA GLY A 145 -17.66 15.69 49.80
C GLY A 145 -19.02 16.28 50.14
N GLY A 146 -19.61 15.81 51.23
CA GLY A 146 -20.87 16.29 51.80
C GLY A 146 -21.19 15.58 53.10
#